data_AF-A0A538QH79-F1
#
_entry.id   AF-A0A538QH79-F1
#
_cell.length_a   1.000
_cell.length_b   1.000
_cell.length_c   1.000
_cell.angle_alpha   90.00
_cell.angle_beta   90.00
_cell.angle_gamma   90.00
#
_symmetry.space_group_name_H-M   'P 1'
#
loop_
_entity.id
_entity.type
_entity.pdbx_description
1 polymer ?
#
loop_
_entity_poly.entity_id
_entity_poly.type
_entity_poly.pdbx_seq_one_letter_code
_entity_poly.pdbx_strand_id
1 'polypeptide(L)'
;MLAQMRCALASLTMLVALLGAVAGAHAQVEPAALTDAAVVDREGALEIWVRLTRPARYQAELMDGPFRLVVDFEDTAYRWSAKPVPVGIDPVRVLRGSQFRKGVARLVIELHRQVTYTIEQDREGLRIVLPMTWGPRDGPPTPQRSGLPGGAAAPLDTR
;
A
#
# COMPACT_ATOMS: atom_id res chain seq x y z
N MET A 1 16.51 61.95 -54.03
CA MET A 1 16.70 61.21 -52.76
C MET A 1 17.94 60.35 -52.90
N LEU A 2 18.96 60.68 -52.11
CA LEU A 2 20.34 60.20 -52.23
C LEU A 2 20.57 58.80 -51.60
N ALA A 3 21.47 58.05 -52.24
CA ALA A 3 22.57 57.25 -51.71
C ALA A 3 22.35 56.08 -50.72
N GLN A 4 22.95 54.95 -51.12
CA GLN A 4 23.32 53.76 -50.35
C GLN A 4 24.14 54.07 -49.09
N MET A 5 24.04 53.24 -48.04
CA MET A 5 25.17 53.02 -47.12
C MET A 5 25.11 51.64 -46.44
N ARG A 6 26.12 50.81 -46.72
CA ARG A 6 26.47 49.58 -45.99
C ARG A 6 27.45 49.97 -44.87
N CYS A 7 27.14 49.67 -43.61
CA CYS A 7 28.05 49.68 -42.43
C CYS A 7 27.19 49.15 -41.26
N ALA A 8 27.60 48.31 -40.31
CA ALA A 8 28.83 47.60 -40.00
C ALA A 8 28.44 46.48 -39.01
N LEU A 9 29.21 45.37 -38.97
CA LEU A 9 29.16 44.46 -37.83
C LEU A 9 29.69 45.20 -36.59
N ALA A 10 28.96 45.14 -35.47
CA ALA A 10 29.47 45.45 -34.15
C ALA A 10 28.94 44.41 -33.14
N SER A 11 29.81 43.44 -32.88
CA SER A 11 29.82 42.51 -31.75
C SER A 11 29.68 43.20 -30.39
N LEU A 12 28.88 42.66 -29.47
CA LEU A 12 29.31 42.42 -28.07
C LEU A 12 28.27 41.60 -27.28
N THR A 13 28.76 40.53 -26.68
CA THR A 13 28.17 39.58 -25.73
C THR A 13 27.21 40.15 -24.68
N MET A 14 26.05 39.51 -24.50
CA MET A 14 25.42 39.44 -23.17
C MET A 14 24.94 38.01 -22.88
N LEU A 15 25.74 37.35 -22.05
CA LEU A 15 25.48 36.13 -21.30
C LEU A 15 24.07 36.20 -20.67
N VAL A 16 23.12 35.41 -21.18
CA VAL A 16 21.85 35.15 -20.49
C VAL A 16 21.89 33.70 -20.00
N ALA A 17 22.36 33.58 -18.76
CA ALA A 17 21.92 32.62 -17.75
C ALA A 17 21.74 31.16 -18.18
N LEU A 18 22.83 30.38 -18.05
CA LEU A 18 22.71 29.04 -17.46
C LEU A 18 22.27 29.21 -16.00
N LEU A 19 20.96 29.36 -15.76
CA LEU A 19 20.37 29.18 -14.44
C LEU A 19 19.45 27.96 -14.46
N GLY A 20 20.02 26.83 -14.04
CA GLY A 20 19.34 25.94 -13.11
C GLY A 20 18.13 25.18 -13.64
N ALA A 21 18.23 24.50 -14.79
CA ALA A 21 17.45 23.28 -14.97
C ALA A 21 18.10 22.13 -14.17
N VAL A 22 18.21 22.27 -12.84
CA VAL A 22 18.03 21.08 -12.00
C VAL A 22 16.52 20.87 -12.00
N ALA A 23 16.02 20.42 -13.15
CA ALA A 23 14.85 19.57 -13.13
C ALA A 23 15.29 18.41 -12.26
N GLY A 24 14.98 18.50 -10.96
CA GLY A 24 14.73 17.31 -10.20
C GLY A 24 13.74 16.56 -11.07
N ALA A 25 14.21 15.54 -11.78
CA ALA A 25 13.35 14.46 -12.14
C ALA A 25 12.88 13.98 -10.78
N HIS A 26 11.75 14.53 -10.32
CA HIS A 26 10.93 13.90 -9.33
C HIS A 26 10.58 12.60 -10.03
N ALA A 27 11.43 11.59 -9.84
CA ALA A 27 11.11 10.23 -10.17
C ALA A 27 9.78 10.03 -9.47
N GLN A 28 8.71 10.07 -10.25
CA GLN A 28 7.37 9.96 -9.73
C GLN A 28 7.36 8.57 -9.11
N VAL A 29 7.50 8.52 -7.78
CA VAL A 29 7.63 7.26 -7.06
C VAL A 29 6.32 6.55 -7.34
N GLU A 30 6.39 5.51 -8.18
CA GLU A 30 5.18 4.80 -8.52
C GLU A 30 4.59 4.23 -7.23
N PRO A 31 3.27 4.41 -7.01
CA PRO A 31 2.63 3.86 -5.83
C PRO A 31 2.85 2.34 -5.80
N ALA A 32 2.83 1.75 -4.61
CA ALA A 32 2.75 0.30 -4.51
C ALA A 32 1.49 -0.19 -5.25
N ALA A 33 1.45 -1.44 -5.66
CA ALA A 33 0.24 -2.01 -6.24
C ALA A 33 -0.12 -3.33 -5.57
N LEU A 34 -1.38 -3.43 -5.12
CA LEU A 34 -1.98 -4.70 -4.73
C LEU A 34 -2.40 -5.43 -5.99
N THR A 35 -1.71 -6.52 -6.27
CA THR A 35 -1.82 -7.27 -7.54
C THR A 35 -2.55 -8.60 -7.40
N ASP A 36 -2.56 -9.16 -6.19
CA ASP A 36 -3.13 -10.47 -5.95
C ASP A 36 -3.50 -10.69 -4.49
N ALA A 37 -4.44 -11.59 -4.24
CA ALA A 37 -4.69 -12.17 -2.92
C ALA A 37 -5.18 -13.62 -3.06
N ALA A 38 -4.51 -14.55 -2.39
CA ALA A 38 -4.81 -15.98 -2.45
C ALA A 38 -4.95 -16.56 -1.05
N VAL A 39 -5.77 -17.61 -0.90
CA VAL A 39 -5.92 -18.35 0.35
C VAL A 39 -5.24 -19.71 0.23
N VAL A 40 -4.51 -20.10 1.27
CA VAL A 40 -3.89 -21.41 1.41
C VAL A 40 -4.31 -22.00 2.75
N ASP A 41 -4.77 -23.25 2.74
CA ASP A 41 -5.03 -24.03 3.95
C ASP A 41 -3.73 -24.71 4.41
N ARG A 42 -3.30 -24.41 5.65
CA ARG A 42 -2.04 -24.87 6.24
C ARG A 42 -2.21 -25.09 7.74
N GLU A 43 -1.86 -26.29 8.22
CA GLU A 43 -1.53 -26.54 9.63
C GLU A 43 -2.53 -25.96 10.66
N GLY A 44 -3.83 -26.11 10.43
CA GLY A 44 -4.85 -25.63 11.37
C GLY A 44 -5.15 -24.12 11.28
N ALA A 45 -4.68 -23.45 10.24
CA ALA A 45 -4.97 -22.05 9.93
C ALA A 45 -5.25 -21.85 8.43
N LEU A 46 -5.97 -20.78 8.12
CA LEU A 46 -6.01 -20.23 6.77
C LEU A 46 -5.00 -19.10 6.66
N GLU A 47 -4.16 -19.18 5.64
CA GLU A 47 -3.20 -18.14 5.28
C GLU A 47 -3.72 -17.38 4.06
N ILE A 48 -3.86 -16.07 4.19
CA ILE A 48 -4.09 -15.19 3.03
C ILE A 48 -2.78 -14.52 2.67
N TRP A 49 -2.33 -14.80 1.46
CA TRP A 49 -1.14 -14.20 0.85
C TRP A 49 -1.57 -13.05 -0.04
N VAL A 50 -1.15 -11.83 0.31
CA VAL A 50 -1.45 -10.61 -0.44
C VAL A 50 -0.18 -10.15 -1.15
N ARG A 51 -0.23 -10.04 -2.49
CA ARG A 51 0.95 -9.65 -3.28
C ARG A 51 0.96 -8.17 -3.59
N LEU A 52 2.04 -7.53 -3.18
CA LEU A 52 2.34 -6.12 -3.43
C LEU A 52 3.56 -5.99 -4.35
N THR A 53 3.58 -4.99 -5.23
CA THR A 53 4.78 -4.70 -6.04
C THR A 53 5.95 -4.14 -5.22
N ARG A 54 5.66 -3.68 -4.00
CA ARG A 54 6.61 -3.22 -2.99
C ARG A 54 5.93 -3.14 -1.63
N PRO A 55 6.68 -3.14 -0.52
CA PRO A 55 6.11 -2.91 0.81
C PRO A 55 5.26 -1.63 0.85
N ALA A 56 4.09 -1.72 1.47
CA ALA A 56 3.16 -0.60 1.64
C ALA A 56 2.78 -0.46 3.12
N ARG A 57 2.56 0.77 3.57
CA ARG A 57 1.94 1.00 4.88
C ARG A 57 0.51 0.48 4.84
N TYR A 58 0.06 -0.12 5.93
CA TYR A 58 -1.31 -0.63 6.00
C TYR A 58 -1.95 -0.39 7.38
N GLN A 59 -3.28 -0.37 7.38
CA GLN A 59 -4.11 -0.42 8.58
C GLN A 59 -5.05 -1.62 8.50
N ALA A 60 -5.07 -2.43 9.55
CA ALA A 60 -5.98 -3.56 9.69
C ALA A 60 -7.06 -3.24 10.75
N GLU A 61 -8.31 -3.57 10.43
CA GLU A 61 -9.46 -3.40 11.32
C GLU A 61 -10.38 -4.62 11.24
N LEU A 62 -10.60 -5.28 12.38
CA LEU A 62 -11.59 -6.34 12.51
C LEU A 62 -12.92 -5.70 12.91
N MET A 63 -13.95 -5.91 12.08
CA MET A 63 -15.29 -5.37 12.30
C MET A 63 -16.25 -6.50 12.69
N ASP A 64 -17.14 -6.20 13.64
CA ASP A 64 -18.24 -7.05 14.08
C ASP A 64 -19.59 -6.49 13.58
N GLY A 65 -20.07 -7.00 12.44
CA GLY A 65 -21.40 -6.72 11.90
C GLY A 65 -21.42 -6.16 10.47
N PRO A 66 -21.26 -6.98 9.41
CA PRO A 66 -20.90 -8.41 9.41
C PRO A 66 -19.41 -8.64 9.71
N PHE A 67 -19.03 -9.84 10.17
CA PHE A 67 -17.63 -10.16 10.47
C PHE A 67 -16.74 -10.00 9.25
N ARG A 68 -15.76 -9.10 9.33
CA ARG A 68 -14.77 -8.89 8.27
C ARG A 68 -13.48 -8.30 8.82
N LEU A 69 -12.36 -8.76 8.30
CA LEU A 69 -11.07 -8.10 8.45
C LEU A 69 -10.86 -7.19 7.23
N VAL A 70 -10.75 -5.89 7.47
CA VAL A 70 -10.47 -4.89 6.44
C VAL A 70 -8.99 -4.51 6.54
N VAL A 71 -8.28 -4.58 5.43
CA VAL A 71 -6.89 -4.16 5.32
C VAL A 71 -6.78 -3.07 4.27
N ASP A 72 -6.48 -1.86 4.74
CA ASP A 72 -6.27 -0.68 3.90
C ASP A 72 -4.78 -0.48 3.66
N PHE A 73 -4.37 -0.38 2.40
CA PHE A 73 -3.00 -0.15 1.99
C PHE A 73 -2.86 1.30 1.52
N GLU A 74 -2.04 2.09 2.20
CA GLU A 74 -1.75 3.48 1.83
C GLU A 74 -0.77 3.58 0.67
N ASP A 75 -0.83 4.69 -0.06
CA ASP A 75 -0.06 4.96 -1.27
C ASP A 75 -0.03 3.76 -2.24
N THR A 76 -1.16 3.06 -2.33
CA THR A 76 -1.29 1.79 -3.06
C THR A 76 -2.41 1.84 -4.10
N ALA A 77 -2.06 1.45 -5.31
CA ALA A 77 -2.96 1.24 -6.43
C ALA A 77 -3.57 -0.17 -6.38
N TYR A 78 -4.88 -0.28 -6.60
CA TYR A 78 -5.52 -1.57 -6.79
C TYR A 78 -5.32 -2.05 -8.23
N ARG A 79 -4.67 -3.20 -8.40
CA ARG A 79 -4.37 -3.84 -9.70
C ARG A 79 -4.72 -5.32 -9.74
N TRP A 80 -5.34 -5.83 -8.68
CA TRP A 80 -5.92 -7.15 -8.68
C TRP A 80 -7.21 -7.14 -9.50
N SER A 81 -7.27 -7.96 -10.54
CA SER A 81 -8.40 -7.97 -11.49
C SER A 81 -9.45 -9.03 -11.18
N ALA A 82 -9.25 -9.83 -10.12
CA ALA A 82 -10.19 -10.86 -9.74
C ALA A 82 -11.50 -10.24 -9.22
N LYS A 83 -12.61 -10.90 -9.59
CA LYS A 83 -13.90 -10.72 -8.91
C LYS A 83 -13.78 -11.17 -7.45
N PRO A 84 -14.76 -10.87 -6.57
CA PRO A 84 -14.83 -11.48 -5.25
C PRO A 84 -14.50 -12.97 -5.33
N VAL A 85 -13.51 -13.42 -4.57
CA VAL A 85 -13.01 -14.80 -4.58
C VAL A 85 -13.74 -15.55 -3.46
N PRO A 86 -14.71 -16.41 -3.77
CA PRO A 86 -15.36 -17.24 -2.76
C PRO A 86 -14.33 -18.24 -2.23
N VAL A 87 -14.24 -18.34 -0.91
CA VAL A 87 -13.36 -19.30 -0.22
C VAL A 87 -14.23 -20.36 0.42
N GLY A 88 -15.22 -19.96 1.22
CA GLY A 88 -16.19 -20.86 1.84
C GLY A 88 -15.60 -21.84 2.85
N ILE A 89 -14.40 -21.55 3.38
CA ILE A 89 -13.70 -22.37 4.38
C ILE A 89 -13.62 -21.53 5.64
N ASP A 90 -14.22 -22.01 6.72
CA ASP A 90 -14.24 -21.33 8.02
C ASP A 90 -12.79 -21.08 8.55
N PRO A 91 -12.41 -19.85 8.96
CA PRO A 91 -13.26 -18.68 9.17
C PRO A 91 -13.51 -17.79 7.94
N VAL A 92 -12.90 -18.03 6.78
CA VAL A 92 -12.95 -17.14 5.60
C VAL A 92 -14.07 -17.50 4.62
N ARG A 93 -15.00 -16.55 4.42
CA ARG A 93 -16.11 -16.69 3.47
C ARG A 93 -15.71 -16.27 2.07
N VAL A 94 -15.20 -15.04 1.91
CA VAL A 94 -14.91 -14.41 0.60
C VAL A 94 -13.76 -13.41 0.75
N LEU A 95 -12.89 -13.33 -0.25
CA LEU A 95 -11.97 -12.20 -0.41
C LEU A 95 -12.53 -11.18 -1.41
N ARG A 96 -12.43 -9.88 -1.10
CA ARG A 96 -12.78 -8.79 -2.00
C ARG A 96 -11.69 -7.74 -2.03
N GLY A 97 -11.37 -7.24 -3.21
CA GLY A 97 -10.47 -6.11 -3.38
C GLY A 97 -11.16 -4.93 -4.05
N SER A 98 -10.69 -3.71 -3.78
CA SER A 98 -11.06 -2.52 -4.55
C SER A 98 -10.06 -1.39 -4.36
N GLN A 99 -10.09 -0.39 -5.25
CA GLN A 99 -9.55 0.93 -4.94
C GLN A 99 -10.58 1.65 -4.05
N PHE A 100 -10.34 1.75 -2.74
CA PHE A 100 -11.30 2.35 -1.81
C PHE A 100 -11.42 3.87 -2.01
N ARG A 101 -10.27 4.53 -2.17
CA ARG A 101 -10.15 5.92 -2.57
C ARG A 101 -8.80 6.13 -3.26
N LYS A 102 -8.56 7.32 -3.82
CA LYS A 102 -7.26 7.66 -4.41
C LYS A 102 -6.15 7.40 -3.40
N GLY A 103 -5.14 6.62 -3.82
CA GLY A 103 -4.00 6.26 -2.98
C GLY A 103 -4.27 5.19 -1.92
N VAL A 104 -5.49 4.64 -1.81
CA VAL A 104 -5.79 3.57 -0.84
C VAL A 104 -6.46 2.38 -1.53
N ALA A 105 -5.73 1.27 -1.60
CA ALA A 105 -6.29 -0.03 -1.98
C ALA A 105 -6.84 -0.72 -0.72
N ARG A 106 -7.95 -1.44 -0.85
CA ARG A 106 -8.58 -2.14 0.28
C ARG A 106 -8.80 -3.60 -0.06
N LEU A 107 -8.33 -4.47 0.81
CA LEU A 107 -8.70 -5.88 0.88
C LEU A 107 -9.74 -6.05 1.99
N VAL A 108 -10.82 -6.76 1.70
CA VAL A 108 -11.83 -7.18 2.66
C VAL A 108 -11.87 -8.69 2.68
N ILE A 109 -11.56 -9.27 3.83
CA ILE A 109 -11.70 -10.69 4.11
C ILE A 109 -13.02 -10.84 4.87
N GLU A 110 -14.07 -11.30 4.18
CA GLU A 110 -15.35 -11.59 4.81
C GLU A 110 -15.23 -12.88 5.62
N LEU A 111 -15.69 -12.86 6.87
CA LEU A 111 -15.51 -13.96 7.82
C LEU A 111 -16.86 -14.59 8.20
N HIS A 112 -16.84 -15.87 8.53
CA HIS A 112 -17.98 -16.60 9.10
C HIS A 112 -18.18 -16.30 10.59
N ARG A 113 -17.10 -15.98 11.30
CA ARG A 113 -17.09 -15.68 12.73
C ARG A 113 -15.98 -14.66 13.04
N GLN A 114 -16.05 -14.09 14.24
CA GLN A 114 -14.90 -13.40 14.79
C GLN A 114 -13.75 -14.38 15.06
N VAL A 115 -12.53 -13.96 14.71
CA VAL A 115 -11.32 -14.76 14.90
C VAL A 115 -10.14 -13.81 15.14
N THR A 116 -9.13 -14.27 15.88
CA THR A 116 -7.86 -13.57 15.97
C THR A 116 -7.10 -13.68 14.65
N TYR A 117 -6.15 -12.76 14.42
CA TYR A 117 -5.32 -12.80 13.22
C TYR A 117 -3.92 -12.29 13.52
N THR A 118 -2.95 -12.75 12.72
CA THR A 118 -1.58 -12.23 12.69
C THR A 118 -1.27 -11.75 11.29
N ILE A 119 -0.54 -10.64 11.16
CA ILE A 119 -0.06 -10.12 9.87
C ILE A 119 1.46 -10.03 9.91
N GLU A 120 2.10 -10.69 8.95
CA GLU A 120 3.53 -10.59 8.68
C GLU A 120 3.71 -9.86 7.35
N GLN A 121 4.63 -8.89 7.29
CA GLN A 121 4.95 -8.15 6.07
C GLN A 121 6.39 -8.43 5.66
N ASP A 122 6.59 -8.67 4.37
CA ASP A 122 7.90 -8.77 3.74
C ASP A 122 7.98 -7.92 2.45
N ARG A 123 8.92 -8.26 1.56
CA ARG A 123 9.12 -7.55 0.28
C ARG A 123 8.05 -7.84 -0.76
N GLU A 124 7.42 -9.01 -0.69
CA GLU A 124 6.45 -9.52 -1.65
C GLU A 124 5.01 -9.17 -1.25
N GLY A 125 4.77 -8.91 0.03
CA GLY A 125 3.53 -8.32 0.51
C GLY A 125 3.17 -8.71 1.93
N LEU A 126 1.96 -9.22 2.14
CA LEU A 126 1.48 -9.65 3.46
C LEU A 126 1.16 -11.14 3.49
N ARG A 127 1.46 -11.77 4.62
CA ARG A 127 0.90 -13.06 5.03
C ARG A 127 -0.02 -12.82 6.23
N ILE A 128 -1.30 -13.09 6.06
CA ILE A 128 -2.33 -12.94 7.07
C ILE A 128 -2.77 -14.33 7.53
N VAL A 129 -2.59 -14.65 8.81
CA VAL A 129 -2.89 -15.97 9.36
C VAL A 129 -4.14 -15.89 10.23
N LEU A 130 -5.13 -16.74 9.95
CA LEU A 130 -6.36 -16.89 10.74
C LEU A 130 -6.46 -18.34 11.23
N PRO A 131 -6.39 -18.59 12.54
CA PRO A 131 -6.59 -19.93 13.08
C PRO A 131 -7.96 -20.50 12.70
N MET A 132 -8.00 -21.77 12.27
CA MET A 132 -9.25 -22.49 12.01
C MET A 132 -9.89 -23.00 13.30
N THR A 133 -9.11 -23.17 14.36
CA THR A 133 -9.62 -23.56 15.68
C THR A 133 -10.35 -22.39 16.35
N TRP A 134 -11.32 -22.72 17.21
CA TRP A 134 -11.98 -21.75 18.07
C TRP A 134 -10.98 -21.29 19.14
N GLY A 135 -10.50 -20.04 19.07
CA GLY A 135 -9.72 -19.42 20.15
C GLY A 135 -10.63 -19.10 21.37
N PRO A 136 -10.10 -19.08 22.61
CA PRO A 136 -10.90 -18.81 23.80
C PRO A 136 -11.71 -17.51 23.67
N ARG A 137 -13.03 -17.65 23.85
CA ARG A 137 -14.02 -16.58 23.90
C ARG A 137 -13.84 -15.92 25.27
N ASP A 138 -13.29 -14.71 25.36
CA ASP A 138 -13.41 -13.86 26.56
C ASP A 138 -13.29 -12.37 26.20
N GLY A 139 -14.44 -11.68 26.18
CA GLY A 139 -14.54 -10.22 26.21
C GLY A 139 -15.09 -9.54 24.95
N PRO A 140 -15.80 -8.40 25.09
CA PRO A 140 -16.26 -7.60 23.96
C PRO A 140 -15.05 -7.15 23.11
N PRO A 141 -15.17 -7.15 21.77
CA PRO A 141 -14.10 -6.69 20.89
C PRO A 141 -13.73 -5.24 21.20
N THR A 142 -12.52 -5.05 21.71
CA THR A 142 -11.84 -3.77 21.56
C THR A 142 -11.36 -3.69 20.11
N PRO A 143 -11.59 -2.58 19.38
CA PRO A 143 -11.05 -2.40 18.03
C PRO A 143 -9.52 -2.58 18.07
N GLN A 144 -9.04 -3.73 17.60
CA GLN A 144 -7.63 -4.07 17.62
C GLN A 144 -6.99 -3.42 16.39
N ARG A 145 -6.65 -2.13 16.51
CA ARG A 145 -5.86 -1.40 15.51
C ARG A 145 -4.40 -1.83 15.65
N SER A 146 -4.00 -2.93 15.03
CA SER A 146 -2.60 -3.29 14.89
C SER A 146 -2.04 -2.73 13.58
N GLY A 147 -1.09 -1.80 13.68
CA GLY A 147 -0.35 -1.25 12.55
C GLY A 147 0.82 -0.37 13.00
N LEU A 148 2.00 -0.98 13.22
CA LEU A 148 3.36 -0.51 12.86
C LEU A 148 4.39 -1.50 13.46
N PRO A 149 5.38 -1.95 12.68
CA PRO A 149 6.73 -1.46 12.99
C PRO A 149 7.54 -1.17 11.73
N GLY A 150 7.79 0.12 11.50
CA GLY A 150 8.94 0.61 10.75
C GLY A 150 9.19 2.04 11.22
N GLY A 151 10.36 2.47 11.67
CA GLY A 151 11.67 1.88 11.84
C GLY A 151 12.60 3.01 12.32
N ALA A 152 13.67 2.65 13.05
CA ALA A 152 14.85 3.47 13.39
C ALA A 152 14.66 4.74 14.26
N ALA A 153 14.97 4.63 15.55
CA ALA A 153 15.52 5.76 16.32
C ALA A 153 17.05 5.71 16.22
N ALA A 154 17.64 6.66 15.49
CA ALA A 154 19.07 6.98 15.57
C ALA A 154 19.28 7.97 16.74
N PRO A 155 20.46 7.97 17.40
CA PRO A 155 20.67 8.69 18.64
C PRO A 155 20.78 10.21 18.40
N LEU A 156 20.18 10.98 19.31
CA LEU A 156 20.48 12.40 19.45
C LEU A 156 21.83 12.53 20.15
N ASP A 157 22.89 12.78 19.37
CA ASP A 157 24.12 13.37 19.90
C ASP A 157 23.76 14.74 20.50
N THR A 158 23.95 14.86 21.81
CA THR A 158 23.93 16.16 22.49
C THR A 158 25.38 16.50 22.85
N ARG A 159 25.76 17.71 22.45
CA ARG A 159 27.05 18.39 22.68
C ARG A 159 27.59 18.28 24.10
#